data_AF-A0A920MP18-F1
#
_entry.id   AF-A0A920MP18-F1
#
_cell.length_a   1.000
_cell.length_b   1.000
_cell.length_c   1.000
_cell.angle_alpha   90.00
_cell.angle_beta   90.00
_cell.angle_gamma   90.00
#
_symmetry.space_group_name_H-M   'P 1'
#
loop_
_entity.id
_entity.type
_entity.pdbx_description
1 polymer ?
#
loop_
_entity_poly.entity_id
_entity_poly.type
_entity_poly.pdbx_seq_one_letter_code
_entity_poly.pdbx_strand_id
1 'polypeptide(L)' 'MEAKLKQTFQGIDVQLISSGGGVFEVTLNDRLIFSKRSLNRFPDDGEIEKLIEQG' A
#
# COMPACT_ATOMS: atom_id res chain seq x y z
N MET A 1 4.61 -7.37 -3.84
CA MET A 1 3.58 -6.33 -3.70
C MET A 1 3.67 -5.28 -4.80
N GLU A 2 4.80 -4.56 -4.96
CA GLU A 2 4.93 -3.52 -6.00
C GLU A 2 4.68 -4.01 -7.44
N ALA A 3 5.31 -5.12 -7.83
CA ALA A 3 5.15 -5.69 -9.18
C ALA A 3 3.70 -6.08 -9.49
N LYS A 4 2.95 -6.52 -8.47
CA LYS A 4 1.54 -6.93 -8.61
C LYS A 4 0.66 -5.70 -8.83
N LEU A 5 0.87 -4.64 -8.05
CA LEU A 5 0.13 -3.38 -8.19
C LEU A 5 0.33 -2.74 -9.57
N LYS A 6 1.58 -2.71 -10.08
CA LYS A 6 1.88 -2.19 -11.43
C LYS A 6 1.26 -3.02 -12.56
N GLN A 7 0.98 -4.30 -12.31
CA GLN A 7 0.33 -5.19 -13.27
C GLN A 7 -1.20 -5.05 -13.21
N THR A 8 -1.78 -4.91 -12.01
CA THR A 8 -3.23 -4.76 -11.79
C THR A 8 -3.73 -3.40 -12.25
N PHE A 9 -2.99 -2.32 -11.97
CA PHE A 9 -3.41 -0.96 -12.28
C PHE A 9 -2.48 -0.33 -13.32
N GLN A 10 -2.99 -0.15 -14.52
CA GLN A 10 -2.23 0.47 -15.61
C GLN A 10 -2.23 1.99 -15.43
N GLY A 11 -1.09 2.57 -15.04
CA GLY A 11 -0.92 4.03 -14.87
C GLY A 11 -0.86 4.56 -13.43
N ILE A 12 -0.69 3.68 -12.43
CA ILE A 12 -0.44 4.12 -11.05
C ILE A 12 1.05 4.40 -10.82
N ASP A 13 1.34 5.49 -10.11
CA ASP A 13 2.69 5.77 -9.61
C ASP A 13 2.86 5.09 -8.24
N VAL A 14 3.63 4.02 -8.22
CA VAL A 14 3.98 3.34 -6.96
C VAL A 14 5.39 3.76 -6.58
N GLN A 15 5.50 4.46 -5.45
CA GLN A 15 6.78 4.84 -4.87
C GLN A 15 7.05 4.05 -3.60
N LEU A 16 8.20 3.35 -3.57
CA LEU A 16 8.73 2.76 -2.34
C LEU A 16 9.52 3.82 -1.59
N ILE A 17 8.91 4.37 -0.54
CA ILE A 17 9.61 5.26 0.38
C ILE A 17 10.29 4.39 1.44
N SER A 18 11.62 4.35 1.41
CA SER A 18 12.42 3.63 2.40
C SER A 18 12.42 4.37 3.73
N SER A 19 11.58 3.94 4.66
CA SER A 19 11.53 4.46 6.03
C SER A 19 12.29 3.55 6.99
N GLY A 20 13.12 4.14 7.85
CA GLY A 20 13.78 3.41 8.93
C GLY A 20 12.77 2.98 10.01
N GLY A 21 13.04 1.86 10.70
CA GLY A 21 12.26 1.45 11.89
C GLY A 21 11.14 0.43 11.66
N GLY A 22 11.12 -0.27 10.52
CA GLY A 22 10.20 -1.42 10.31
C GLY A 22 8.72 -1.04 10.11
N VAL A 23 8.47 0.23 9.83
CA VAL A 23 7.16 0.80 9.51
C VAL A 23 6.79 0.45 8.07
N PHE A 24 5.53 0.13 7.83
CA PHE A 24 4.97 -0.10 6.50
C PHE A 24 3.64 0.63 6.40
N GLU A 25 3.59 1.65 5.56
CA GLU A 25 2.43 2.53 5.38
C GLU A 25 2.13 2.66 3.89
N VAL A 26 0.85 2.62 3.54
CA VAL A 26 0.37 2.76 2.17
C VAL A 26 -0.60 3.92 2.11
N THR A 27 -0.29 4.88 1.25
CA THR A 27 -1.08 6.09 1.02
C THR A 27 -1.56 6.13 -0.43
N LEU A 28 -2.83 6.46 -0.63
CA LEU A 28 -3.45 6.67 -1.95
C LEU A 28 -3.92 8.13 -2.03
N ASN A 29 -3.44 8.89 -3.02
CA ASN A 29 -3.76 10.32 -3.17
C ASN A 29 -3.60 11.10 -1.85
N ASP A 30 -2.44 10.95 -1.19
CA ASP A 30 -2.13 11.55 0.12
C ASP A 30 -2.98 11.03 1.31
N ARG A 31 -3.89 10.09 1.10
CA ARG A 31 -4.69 9.46 2.16
C ARG A 31 -4.07 8.15 2.62
N LEU A 32 -3.79 8.03 3.91
CA LEU A 32 -3.34 6.77 4.51
C LEU A 32 -4.46 5.73 4.45
N ILE A 33 -4.30 4.74 3.58
CA ILE A 33 -5.26 3.63 3.42
C ILE A 33 -4.85 2.40 4.25
N PHE A 34 -3.55 2.26 4.58
CA PHE A 34 -3.06 1.16 5.41
C PHE A 34 -1.84 1.58 6.24
N SER A 35 -1.78 1.14 7.50
CA SER A 35 -0.59 1.28 8.35
C SER A 35 -0.36 0.02 9.18
N LYS A 36 0.73 -0.68 8.89
CA LYS A 36 1.20 -1.81 9.70
C LYS A 36 1.46 -1.39 11.13
N ARG A 37 1.91 -0.15 11.36
CA ARG A 37 2.20 0.33 12.72
C ARG A 37 0.92 0.45 13.53
N SER A 38 -0.18 0.90 12.92
CA SER A 38 -1.48 0.98 13.58
C SER A 38 -2.15 -0.39 13.74
N LEU A 39 -2.07 -1.24 12.72
CA LEU A 39 -2.74 -2.55 12.70
C LEU A 39 -1.90 -3.67 13.34
N ASN A 40 -0.63 -3.40 13.63
CA ASN A 40 0.36 -4.33 14.16
C ASN A 40 0.45 -5.65 13.36
N ARG A 41 0.18 -5.60 12.06
CA ARG A 41 0.23 -6.73 11.12
C ARG A 41 0.57 -6.27 9.71
N PHE A 42 1.01 -7.20 8.87
CA PHE A 42 1.11 -6.96 7.43
C PHE A 42 -0.26 -7.08 6.75
N PRO A 43 -0.47 -6.39 5.61
CA PRO A 43 -1.70 -6.52 4.84
C PRO A 43 -1.78 -7.93 4.22
N ASP A 44 -2.99 -8.44 4.07
CA ASP A 44 -3.23 -9.72 3.40
C ASP A 44 -3.05 -9.60 1.87
N ASP A 45 -3.00 -10.73 1.16
CA ASP A 45 -2.81 -10.72 -0.29
C ASP A 45 -4.04 -10.12 -0.98
N GLY A 46 -3.84 -9.02 -1.72
CA GLY A 46 -4.92 -8.26 -2.34
C GLY A 46 -5.70 -7.34 -1.41
N GLU A 47 -5.35 -7.23 -0.12
CA GLU A 47 -5.98 -6.26 0.79
C GLU A 47 -5.76 -4.83 0.32
N ILE A 48 -4.51 -4.49 -0.04
CA ILE A 48 -4.15 -3.17 -0.55
C ILE A 48 -4.88 -2.87 -1.87
N GLU A 49 -5.03 -3.87 -2.74
CA GLU A 49 -5.75 -3.71 -4.02
C GLU A 49 -7.22 -3.32 -3.77
N LYS A 50 -7.90 -3.99 -2.84
CA LYS A 50 -9.27 -3.64 -2.44
C LYS A 50 -9.38 -2.26 -1.82
N LEU A 51 -8.43 -1.88 -0.97
CA LEU A 51 -8.40 -0.54 -0.36
C LEU A 51 -8.22 0.56 -1.42
N ILE A 52 -7.49 0.27 -2.49
CA ILE A 52 -7.34 1.18 -3.63
C ILE A 52 -8.64 1.24 -4.44
N GLU A 53 -9.30 0.12 -4.70
CA GLU A 53 -10.57 0.08 -5.44
C GLU A 53 -11.75 0.75 -4.70
N GLN A 54 -11.70 0.79 -3.37
CA GLN A 54 -12.73 1.43 -2.53
C GLN A 54 -12.52 2.94 -2.33
N GLY A 55 -11.37 3.47 -2.73
CA GLY A 55 -10.91 4.83 -2.45
C GLY A 55 -11.32 5.90 -3.45
#